data_AF-A0A0C3JIU2-F1
#
_entry.id   AF-A0A0C3JIU2-F1
#
_cell.length_a   1.000
_cell.length_b   1.000
_cell.length_c   1.000
_cell.angle_alpha   90.00
_cell.angle_beta   90.00
_cell.angle_gamma   90.00
#
_symmetry.space_group_name_H-M   'P 1'
#
loop_
_entity.id
_entity.type
_entity.pdbx_description
1 polymer ?
#
loop_
_entity_poly.entity_id
_entity_poly.type
_entity_poly.pdbx_seq_one_letter_code
_entity_poly.pdbx_strand_id
1 'polypeptide(L)'
;MVNYGLGHPGSIHDAWVFQGTHITSQPGDHILEDHWTWEDSTYPMEEWCAVPFKKPKGGQLSHNQNLYNKYLSKVCVCVEHTFAALKAVLKIQNERDVKVVVYWVMCCIILHNMVIHFEEEMVGTIKPSSQWAMEEGSGQQDGDMVMVGEAVGTPGQ
;
A
#
# COMPACT_ATOMS: atom_id res chain seq x y z
N MET A 1 -13.38 5.83 0.45
CA MET A 1 -13.29 6.15 1.90
C MET A 1 -12.00 5.58 2.47
N VAL A 2 -11.21 6.37 3.20
CA VAL A 2 -9.95 5.92 3.84
C VAL A 2 -10.21 5.54 5.30
N ASN A 3 -9.84 4.33 5.70
CA ASN A 3 -9.99 3.81 7.06
C ASN A 3 -8.65 3.93 7.83
N TYR A 4 -8.69 4.28 9.13
CA TYR A 4 -7.48 4.39 9.97
C TYR A 4 -7.71 3.80 11.37
N GLY A 5 -6.68 3.16 11.94
CA GLY A 5 -6.69 2.60 13.28
C GLY A 5 -5.68 3.29 14.20
N LEU A 6 -6.05 3.47 15.47
CA LEU A 6 -5.18 4.06 16.50
C LEU A 6 -4.50 2.95 17.32
N GLY A 7 -3.21 2.71 17.05
CA GLY A 7 -2.36 1.86 17.88
C GLY A 7 -1.81 2.61 19.10
N HIS A 8 -1.64 1.92 20.23
CA HIS A 8 -0.97 2.48 21.41
C HIS A 8 0.54 2.64 21.14
N PRO A 9 1.18 3.74 21.60
CA PRO A 9 2.63 3.89 21.50
C PRO A 9 3.31 2.96 22.51
N GLY A 10 3.74 1.80 22.04
CA GLY A 10 4.43 0.77 22.82
C GLY A 10 4.61 -0.48 21.97
N SER A 11 5.66 -1.27 22.25
CA SER A 11 6.17 -2.45 21.53
C SER A 11 5.15 -3.57 21.26
N ILE A 12 4.07 -3.27 20.55
CA ILE A 12 3.10 -4.20 20.02
C ILE A 12 3.48 -4.43 18.56
N HIS A 13 3.63 -5.69 18.19
CA HIS A 13 3.98 -6.08 16.83
C HIS A 13 2.94 -5.55 15.84
N ASP A 14 3.36 -4.95 14.72
CA ASP A 14 2.46 -4.26 13.77
C ASP A 14 1.27 -5.14 13.32
N ALA A 15 1.52 -6.43 13.09
CA ALA A 15 0.47 -7.43 12.80
C ALA A 15 -0.65 -7.52 13.86
N TRP A 16 -0.36 -7.29 15.14
CA TRP A 16 -1.35 -7.30 16.23
C TRP A 16 -2.20 -6.03 16.25
N VAL A 17 -1.58 -4.87 15.96
CA VAL A 17 -2.32 -3.60 15.80
C VAL A 17 -3.23 -3.68 14.58
N PHE A 18 -2.75 -4.31 13.50
CA PHE A 18 -3.52 -4.53 12.28
C PHE A 18 -4.76 -5.39 12.50
N GLN A 19 -4.65 -6.50 13.22
CA GLN A 19 -5.79 -7.36 13.61
C GLN A 19 -6.87 -6.62 14.43
N GLY A 20 -6.52 -5.48 15.04
CA GLY A 20 -7.48 -4.61 15.74
C GLY A 20 -8.20 -3.61 14.84
N THR A 21 -7.86 -3.52 13.55
CA THR A 21 -8.47 -2.56 12.62
C THR A 21 -9.75 -3.11 12.00
N HIS A 22 -10.66 -2.20 11.64
CA HIS A 22 -11.96 -2.56 11.07
C HIS A 22 -11.85 -3.27 9.70
N ILE A 23 -10.76 -3.05 8.96
CA ILE A 23 -10.44 -3.78 7.71
C ILE A 23 -10.27 -5.28 7.98
N THR A 24 -9.62 -5.67 9.08
CA THR A 24 -9.41 -7.09 9.40
C THR A 24 -10.67 -7.79 9.92
N SER A 25 -11.58 -7.03 10.54
CA SER A 25 -12.84 -7.57 11.08
C SER A 25 -13.95 -7.68 10.02
N GLN A 26 -13.96 -6.80 9.02
CA GLN A 26 -14.96 -6.76 7.95
C GLN A 26 -14.34 -6.39 6.59
N PRO A 27 -13.44 -7.21 6.03
CA PRO A 27 -12.70 -6.83 4.81
C PRO A 27 -13.62 -6.54 3.61
N GLY A 28 -14.75 -7.24 3.47
CA GLY A 28 -15.71 -7.03 2.38
C GLY A 28 -16.46 -5.68 2.39
N ASP A 29 -16.45 -4.96 3.52
CA ASP A 29 -17.08 -3.64 3.62
C ASP A 29 -16.09 -2.49 3.34
N HIS A 30 -14.78 -2.76 3.41
CA HIS A 30 -13.72 -1.74 3.31
C HIS A 30 -12.80 -1.92 2.12
N ILE A 31 -12.72 -3.13 1.57
CA ILE A 31 -11.95 -3.47 0.37
C ILE A 31 -12.96 -3.89 -0.69
N LEU A 32 -13.08 -3.09 -1.74
CA LEU A 32 -13.94 -3.37 -2.88
C LEU A 32 -13.60 -4.74 -3.47
N GLU A 33 -14.59 -5.43 -4.05
CA GLU A 33 -14.35 -6.66 -4.80
C GLU A 33 -13.22 -6.45 -5.84
N ASP A 34 -12.33 -7.44 -5.97
CA ASP A 34 -11.12 -7.44 -6.80
C ASP A 34 -10.00 -6.45 -6.40
N HIS A 35 -10.06 -5.82 -5.22
CA HIS A 35 -8.99 -4.98 -4.70
C HIS A 35 -8.21 -5.69 -3.60
N TRP A 36 -6.92 -5.38 -3.47
CA TRP A 36 -6.06 -5.94 -2.44
C TRP A 36 -5.03 -4.90 -1.98
N THR A 37 -4.52 -5.07 -0.75
CA THR A 37 -3.52 -4.19 -0.14
C THR A 37 -2.18 -4.90 -0.03
N TRP A 38 -1.07 -4.18 -0.25
CA TRP A 38 0.27 -4.69 -0.01
C TRP A 38 0.65 -4.57 1.47
N GLU A 39 1.05 -5.68 2.08
CA GLU A 39 1.43 -5.73 3.49
C GLU A 39 2.78 -6.40 3.70
N ASP A 40 3.38 -6.22 4.88
CA ASP A 40 4.65 -6.86 5.23
C ASP A 40 4.48 -8.39 5.29
N SER A 41 5.57 -9.11 5.02
CA SER A 41 5.72 -10.55 5.23
C SER A 41 5.33 -11.08 6.63
N THR A 42 5.20 -10.20 7.62
CA THR A 42 4.72 -10.54 8.97
C THR A 42 3.20 -10.63 9.09
N TYR A 43 2.46 -10.20 8.07
CA TYR A 43 1.01 -10.23 8.01
C TYR A 43 0.52 -11.56 7.41
N PRO A 44 -0.70 -12.01 7.77
CA PRO A 44 -1.29 -13.18 7.14
C PRO A 44 -1.54 -12.93 5.65
N MET A 45 -1.24 -13.92 4.82
CA MET A 45 -1.56 -13.88 3.39
C MET A 45 -3.04 -14.20 3.24
N GLU A 46 -3.84 -13.21 2.83
CA GLU A 46 -5.29 -13.32 2.60
C GLU A 46 -5.61 -12.81 1.18
N GLU A 47 -6.81 -13.09 0.65
CA GLU A 47 -7.21 -12.66 -0.70
C GLU A 47 -7.14 -11.13 -0.89
N TRP A 48 -7.35 -10.38 0.19
CA TRP A 48 -7.32 -8.93 0.24
C TRP A 48 -5.99 -8.35 0.77
N CYS A 49 -5.04 -9.21 1.16
CA CYS A 49 -3.77 -8.86 1.82
C CYS A 49 -2.59 -9.58 1.13
N ALA A 50 -1.94 -8.90 0.20
CA ALA A 50 -0.85 -9.43 -0.59
C ALA A 50 0.50 -9.15 0.07
N VAL A 51 1.22 -10.21 0.45
CA VAL A 51 2.52 -10.13 1.14
C VAL A 51 3.67 -10.63 0.24
N PRO A 52 4.93 -10.24 0.48
CA PRO A 52 6.08 -10.77 -0.26
C PRO A 52 6.17 -12.30 -0.19
N PHE A 53 6.54 -12.95 -1.30
CA PHE A 53 6.79 -14.38 -1.32
C PHE A 53 8.01 -14.74 -0.48
N LYS A 54 7.85 -15.69 0.44
CA LYS A 54 8.96 -16.24 1.24
C LYS A 54 9.62 -17.38 0.49
N LYS A 55 10.94 -17.45 0.57
CA LYS A 55 11.72 -18.54 -0.03
C LYS A 55 11.37 -19.88 0.66
N PRO A 56 10.98 -20.93 -0.09
CA PRO A 56 10.71 -22.24 0.49
C PRO A 56 11.99 -22.92 0.98
N LYS A 57 11.89 -23.77 2.01
CA LYS A 57 13.04 -24.52 2.54
C LYS A 57 13.64 -25.41 1.44
N GLY A 58 14.90 -25.16 1.08
CA GLY A 58 15.63 -25.92 0.06
C GLY A 58 15.25 -25.61 -1.39
N GLY A 59 14.37 -24.63 -1.63
CA GLY A 59 13.96 -24.21 -2.98
C GLY A 59 14.36 -22.77 -3.31
N GLN A 60 13.99 -22.30 -4.49
CA GLN A 60 14.14 -20.91 -4.92
C GLN A 60 12.77 -20.33 -5.28
N LEU A 61 12.66 -19.01 -5.21
CA LEU A 61 11.51 -18.30 -5.75
C LEU A 61 11.52 -18.38 -7.28
N SER A 62 10.35 -18.48 -7.89
CA SER A 62 10.22 -18.39 -9.34
C SER A 62 10.62 -17.00 -9.85
N HIS A 63 10.85 -16.86 -11.16
CA HIS A 63 11.16 -15.56 -11.76
C HIS A 63 10.05 -14.53 -11.45
N ASN A 64 8.79 -14.92 -11.62
CA ASN A 64 7.62 -14.05 -11.38
C ASN A 64 7.51 -13.65 -9.90
N GLN A 65 7.80 -14.56 -8.97
CA GLN A 65 7.80 -14.24 -7.53
C GLN A 65 8.92 -13.25 -7.16
N ASN A 66 10.11 -13.40 -7.74
CA ASN A 66 11.19 -12.43 -7.55
C ASN A 66 10.85 -11.07 -8.16
N LEU A 67 10.21 -11.06 -9.34
CA LEU A 67 9.77 -9.83 -9.99
C LEU A 67 8.73 -9.10 -9.14
N TYR A 68 7.73 -9.82 -8.64
CA TYR A 68 6.73 -9.29 -7.71
C TYR A 68 7.38 -8.68 -6.47
N ASN A 69 8.24 -9.45 -5.77
CA ASN A 69 8.95 -8.96 -4.58
C ASN A 69 9.79 -7.71 -4.90
N LYS A 70 10.42 -7.64 -6.07
CA LYS A 70 11.21 -6.47 -6.50
C LYS A 70 10.36 -5.22 -6.65
N TYR A 71 9.18 -5.31 -7.28
CA TYR A 71 8.28 -4.16 -7.40
C TYR A 71 7.74 -3.72 -6.04
N LEU A 72 7.32 -4.69 -5.22
CA LEU A 72 6.87 -4.42 -3.86
C LEU A 72 7.95 -3.70 -3.04
N SER A 73 9.20 -4.19 -3.07
CA SER A 73 10.32 -3.51 -2.40
C SER A 73 10.56 -2.09 -2.91
N LYS A 74 10.42 -1.83 -4.22
CA LYS A 74 10.55 -0.46 -4.76
C LYS A 74 9.50 0.48 -4.16
N VAL A 75 8.25 0.02 -4.06
CA VAL A 75 7.15 0.80 -3.48
C VAL A 75 7.41 1.06 -2.00
N CYS A 76 7.78 0.03 -1.23
CA CYS A 76 8.13 0.16 0.19
C CYS A 76 9.27 1.18 0.41
N VAL A 77 10.34 1.11 -0.37
CA VAL A 77 11.48 2.06 -0.28
C VAL A 77 11.02 3.50 -0.57
N CYS A 78 10.15 3.70 -1.56
CA CYS A 78 9.59 5.02 -1.85
C CYS A 78 8.77 5.56 -0.67
N VAL A 79 7.95 4.71 -0.04
CA VAL A 79 7.16 5.06 1.14
C VAL A 79 8.06 5.39 2.33
N GLU A 80 9.07 4.57 2.61
CA GLU A 80 10.05 4.79 3.68
C GLU A 80 10.79 6.12 3.50
N HIS A 81 11.27 6.41 2.27
CA HIS A 81 11.92 7.67 1.96
C HIS A 81 10.98 8.87 2.15
N THR A 82 9.72 8.75 1.72
CA THR A 82 8.69 9.77 1.94
C THR A 82 8.48 10.04 3.43
N PHE A 83 8.34 8.98 4.24
CA PHE A 83 8.19 9.13 5.69
C PHE A 83 9.44 9.71 6.36
N ALA A 84 10.63 9.34 5.91
CA ALA A 84 11.88 9.92 6.39
C ALA A 84 11.97 11.41 6.08
N ALA A 85 11.61 11.81 4.85
CA ALA A 85 11.54 13.21 4.44
C ALA A 85 10.50 13.98 5.27
N LEU A 86 9.31 13.41 5.47
CA LEU A 86 8.26 14.01 6.29
C LEU A 86 8.70 14.22 7.74
N LYS A 87 9.36 13.23 8.35
CA LYS A 87 9.95 13.34 9.69
C LYS A 87 10.97 14.48 9.77
N ALA A 88 11.80 14.64 8.74
CA ALA A 88 12.81 15.71 8.68
C ALA A 88 12.17 17.10 8.53
N VAL A 89 11.18 17.25 7.66
CA VAL A 89 10.46 18.52 7.45
C VAL A 89 9.67 18.95 8.69
N LEU A 90 8.98 17.99 9.32
CA LEU A 90 8.18 18.23 10.52
C LEU A 90 9.01 18.25 11.81
N LYS A 91 10.34 18.03 11.72
CA LYS A 91 11.30 18.03 12.83
C LYS A 91 10.82 17.21 14.03
N ILE A 92 10.30 16.02 13.77
CA ILE A 92 9.79 15.12 14.80
C ILE A 92 10.98 14.63 15.64
N GLN A 93 11.11 15.10 16.87
CA GLN A 93 12.24 14.78 17.75
C GLN A 93 11.81 14.01 19.00
N ASN A 94 10.56 14.15 19.44
CA ASN A 94 10.06 13.51 20.64
C ASN A 94 8.63 12.95 20.47
N GLU A 95 8.17 12.20 21.46
CA GLU A 95 6.83 11.58 21.43
C GLU A 95 5.67 12.58 21.33
N ARG A 96 5.83 13.81 21.80
CA ARG A 96 4.79 14.85 21.64
C ARG A 96 4.70 15.27 20.19
N ASP A 97 5.82 15.42 19.50
CA ASP A 97 5.85 15.75 18.07
C ASP A 97 5.19 14.62 17.26
N VAL A 98 5.46 13.36 17.61
CA VAL A 98 4.79 12.21 17.00
C VAL A 98 3.28 12.31 17.19
N LYS A 99 2.80 12.59 18.41
CA LYS A 99 1.36 12.75 18.68
C LYS A 99 0.75 13.88 17.86
N VAL A 100 1.41 15.04 17.78
CA VAL A 100 0.93 16.18 16.98
C VAL A 100 0.84 15.81 15.51
N VAL A 101 1.83 15.11 14.97
CA VAL A 101 1.82 14.67 13.57
C VAL A 101 0.74 13.62 13.33
N VAL A 102 0.52 12.70 14.26
CA VAL A 102 -0.59 11.73 14.20
C VAL A 102 -1.94 12.45 14.17
N TYR A 103 -2.17 13.44 15.04
CA TYR A 103 -3.38 14.25 15.00
C TYR A 103 -3.53 15.02 13.69
N TRP A 104 -2.43 15.58 13.17
CA TRP A 104 -2.44 16.32 11.91
C TRP A 104 -2.80 15.41 10.73
N VAL A 105 -2.20 14.22 10.65
CA VAL A 105 -2.52 13.21 9.63
C VAL A 105 -3.98 12.75 9.77
N MET A 106 -4.47 12.52 10.99
CA MET A 106 -5.88 12.18 11.21
C MET A 106 -6.83 13.28 10.72
N CYS A 107 -6.54 14.55 11.02
CA CYS A 107 -7.32 15.66 10.51
C CYS A 107 -7.32 15.68 8.98
N CYS A 108 -6.18 15.47 8.34
CA CYS A 108 -6.08 15.38 6.88
C CYS A 108 -6.93 14.23 6.32
N ILE A 109 -6.92 13.04 6.95
CA ILE A 109 -7.72 11.90 6.53
C ILE A 109 -9.22 12.20 6.69
N ILE A 110 -9.64 12.77 7.82
CA ILE A 110 -11.05 13.13 8.07
C ILE A 110 -11.52 14.15 7.03
N LEU A 111 -10.73 15.22 6.81
CA LEU A 111 -11.05 16.24 5.81
C LEU A 111 -11.10 15.65 4.40
N HIS A 112 -10.17 14.76 4.05
CA HIS A 112 -10.18 14.08 2.75
C HIS A 112 -11.42 13.21 2.57
N ASN A 113 -11.80 12.44 3.59
CA ASN A 113 -13.03 11.65 3.57
C ASN A 113 -14.27 12.53 3.43
N MET A 114 -14.31 13.70 4.07
CA MET A 114 -15.39 14.67 3.88
C MET A 114 -15.43 15.20 2.44
N VAL A 115 -14.27 15.57 1.86
CA VAL A 115 -14.18 16.04 0.47
C VAL A 115 -14.67 14.96 -0.49
N ILE A 116 -14.24 13.71 -0.33
CA ILE A 116 -14.73 12.58 -1.15
C ILE A 116 -16.24 12.46 -1.04
N HIS A 117 -16.79 12.49 0.17
CA HIS A 117 -18.22 12.35 0.38
C HIS A 117 -19.02 13.45 -0.32
N PHE A 118 -18.56 14.70 -0.24
CA PHE A 118 -19.20 15.81 -0.96
C PHE A 118 -19.04 15.69 -2.49
N GLU A 119 -17.92 15.19 -2.98
CA GLU A 119 -17.73 14.94 -4.41
C GLU A 119 -18.66 13.83 -4.93
N GLU A 120 -18.86 12.76 -4.16
CA GLU A 120 -19.80 11.68 -4.47
C GLU A 120 -21.25 12.18 -4.51
N GLU A 121 -21.65 13.08 -3.61
CA GLU A 121 -22.99 13.69 -3.63
C GLU A 121 -23.19 14.66 -4.80
N MET A 122 -22.11 15.23 -5.35
CA MET A 122 -22.14 16.23 -6.42
C MET A 122 -21.71 15.69 -7.80
N VAL A 123 -21.72 14.36 -7.99
CA VAL A 123 -21.33 13.69 -9.23
C VAL A 123 -21.99 14.35 -10.46
N GLY A 124 -21.16 14.83 -11.39
CA GLY A 124 -21.57 15.49 -12.64
C GLY A 124 -21.64 17.02 -12.59
N THR A 125 -21.47 17.65 -11.42
CA THR A 125 -21.49 19.12 -11.28
C THR A 125 -20.09 19.73 -11.07
N ILE A 126 -19.17 18.97 -10.46
CA ILE A 126 -17.83 19.45 -10.10
C ILE A 126 -16.77 18.43 -10.58
N LYS A 127 -15.62 18.92 -11.03
CA LYS A 127 -14.46 18.09 -11.37
C LYS A 127 -13.87 17.49 -10.08
N PRO A 128 -13.61 16.17 -10.02
CA PRO A 128 -13.03 15.54 -8.82
C PRO A 128 -11.68 16.15 -8.45
N SER A 129 -11.47 16.45 -7.16
CA SER A 129 -10.21 17.03 -6.67
C SER A 129 -9.03 16.07 -6.82
N SER A 130 -9.28 14.78 -6.95
CA SER A 130 -8.28 13.73 -7.17
C SER A 130 -7.92 13.52 -8.65
N GLN A 131 -8.58 14.20 -9.60
CA GLN A 131 -8.37 13.95 -11.04
C GLN A 131 -6.91 14.16 -11.48
N TRP A 132 -6.21 15.17 -10.95
CA TRP A 132 -4.80 15.43 -11.32
C TRP A 132 -3.88 14.26 -10.94
N ALA A 133 -4.16 13.57 -9.83
CA ALA A 133 -3.36 12.44 -9.36
C ALA A 133 -3.58 11.19 -10.24
N MET A 134 -4.79 11.00 -10.75
CA MET A 134 -5.10 9.93 -11.70
C MET A 134 -4.37 10.13 -13.04
N GLU A 135 -4.26 11.40 -13.48
CA GLU A 135 -3.55 11.77 -14.71
C GLU A 135 -2.04 11.51 -14.59
N GLU A 136 -1.41 11.81 -13.45
CA GLU A 136 0.01 11.51 -13.22
C GLU A 136 0.34 10.01 -13.25
N GLY A 137 -0.53 9.16 -12.68
CA GLY A 137 -0.33 7.70 -12.66
C GLY A 137 -0.38 7.05 -14.05
N SER A 138 -1.03 7.69 -15.03
CA SER A 138 -1.18 7.17 -16.39
C SER A 138 0.02 7.44 -17.31
N GLY A 139 0.97 8.28 -16.89
CA GLY A 139 2.12 8.71 -17.69
C GLY A 139 3.31 7.76 -17.72
N GLN A 140 3.32 6.71 -16.89
CA GLN A 140 4.45 5.79 -16.79
C GLN A 140 4.29 4.63 -17.79
N GLN A 141 4.59 4.90 -19.07
CA GLN A 141 4.78 3.82 -20.04
C GLN A 141 5.98 2.97 -19.58
N ASP A 142 5.67 1.75 -19.18
CA ASP A 142 6.64 0.70 -18.86
C ASP A 142 7.39 0.34 -20.14
N GLY A 143 8.51 1.02 -20.37
CA GLY A 143 9.42 0.80 -21.50
C GLY A 143 10.27 -0.46 -21.35
N ASP A 144 9.69 -1.56 -20.88
CA ASP A 144 10.34 -2.88 -20.89
C ASP A 144 9.47 -3.86 -21.69
N MET A 145 9.43 -3.64 -23.00
CA MET A 145 8.91 -4.60 -23.96
C MET A 145 9.88 -5.79 -24.00
N VAL A 146 9.71 -6.73 -23.06
CA VAL A 146 10.50 -7.96 -23.03
C VAL A 146 10.07 -8.83 -24.21
N MET A 147 10.96 -8.88 -25.20
CA MET A 147 10.85 -9.74 -26.38
C MET A 147 10.61 -11.18 -25.95
N VAL A 148 9.47 -11.75 -26.39
CA VAL A 148 9.17 -13.19 -26.28
C VAL A 148 10.16 -13.92 -27.19
N GLY A 149 11.26 -14.38 -26.61
CA GLY A 149 12.13 -15.37 -27.25
C GLY A 149 11.51 -16.75 -27.05
N GLU A 150 10.98 -17.35 -28.12
CA GLU A 150 10.55 -18.74 -28.14
C GLU A 150 11.72 -19.64 -27.74
N ALA A 151 11.56 -20.37 -26.62
CA ALA A 151 12.47 -21.45 -26.28
C ALA A 151 12.12 -22.66 -27.16
N VAL A 152 12.88 -22.82 -28.24
CA VAL A 152 12.95 -24.05 -29.04
C VAL A 152 13.28 -25.21 -28.10
N GLY A 153 12.34 -26.15 -27.99
CA GLY A 153 12.52 -27.37 -27.22
C GLY A 153 13.60 -28.26 -27.83
N THR A 154 14.31 -28.99 -26.97
CA THR A 154 15.11 -30.14 -27.39
C THR A 154 14.61 -31.39 -26.69
N PRO A 155 14.38 -32.51 -27.40
CA PRO A 155 13.84 -33.74 -26.84
C PRO A 155 14.91 -34.48 -26.03
N GLY A 156 14.45 -35.21 -25.01
CA GLY A 156 15.31 -36.02 -24.16
C GLY A 156 16.03 -37.14 -24.91
N GLN A 157 17.16 -37.55 -24.32
CA GLN A 157 17.39 -38.89 -23.78
C GLN A 157 18.50 -38.80 -22.72
#